data_AF-A0A5B6YZF7-F1
#
_entry.id   AF-A0A5B6YZF7-F1
#
_cell.length_a   1.000
_cell.length_b   1.000
_cell.length_c   1.000
_cell.angle_alpha   90.00
_cell.angle_beta   90.00
_cell.angle_gamma   90.00
#
_symmetry.space_group_name_H-M   'P 1'
#
loop_
_entity.id
_entity.type
_entity.pdbx_description
1 polymer ?
#
loop_
_entity_poly.entity_id
_entity_poly.type
_entity_poly.pdbx_seq_one_letter_code
_entity_poly.pdbx_strand_id
1 'polypeptide(L)'
;ASASTDSTLRLWDVRENFPVRTFRGHINEKNFVGLTVNSGYIACGSETNEVFVYHKAISKPVTWHRFGSPDLDDADEDAGSCFISAVCWKSDGPTMLAANSQGMIKVLVLAALIVKLLEKKEIIKEICKFDRELSVALLLNLMVIILYINEVRYS
;
A
#
# COMPACT_ATOMS: atom_id res chain seq x y z
N ALA A 1 11.73 -10.23 0.66
CA ALA A 1 11.39 -9.18 -0.34
C ALA A 1 12.54 -8.19 -0.36
N SER A 2 12.72 -7.46 -1.47
CA SER A 2 13.72 -6.40 -1.59
C SER A 2 13.04 -5.09 -2.02
N ALA A 3 13.65 -3.96 -1.64
CA ALA A 3 13.31 -2.61 -2.09
C ALA A 3 14.52 -2.06 -2.84
N SER A 4 14.27 -1.17 -3.80
CA SER A 4 15.31 -0.61 -4.67
C SER A 4 14.99 0.86 -4.97
N THR A 5 16.02 1.61 -5.35
CA THR A 5 15.91 3.00 -5.83
C THR A 5 15.47 3.08 -7.30
N ASP A 6 14.94 1.98 -7.86
CA ASP A 6 14.25 1.96 -9.15
C ASP A 6 12.72 2.12 -8.99
N SER A 7 12.28 2.59 -7.81
CA SER A 7 10.88 2.68 -7.40
C SER A 7 10.12 1.34 -7.50
N THR A 8 10.81 0.22 -7.22
CA THR A 8 10.18 -1.11 -7.16
C THR A 8 10.48 -1.87 -5.88
N LEU A 9 9.50 -2.67 -5.46
CA LEU A 9 9.72 -3.78 -4.54
C LEU A 9 9.68 -5.09 -5.33
N ARG A 10 10.47 -6.08 -4.91
CA ARG A 10 10.45 -7.42 -5.50
C ARG A 10 10.27 -8.50 -4.45
N LEU A 11 9.38 -9.43 -4.75
CA LEU A 11 9.19 -10.67 -3.99
C LEU A 11 9.84 -11.81 -4.77
N TRP A 12 10.52 -12.69 -4.04
CA TRP A 12 11.36 -13.75 -4.58
C TRP A 12 10.95 -15.08 -3.96
N ASP A 13 10.96 -16.14 -4.75
CA ASP A 13 10.94 -17.50 -4.22
C ASP A 13 12.40 -17.94 -4.08
N VAL A 14 12.84 -18.08 -2.83
CA VAL A 14 14.22 -18.46 -2.50
C VAL A 14 14.48 -19.95 -2.63
N ARG A 15 13.43 -20.77 -2.71
CA ARG A 15 13.58 -22.22 -2.95
C ARG A 15 13.80 -22.48 -4.44
N GLU A 16 13.02 -21.79 -5.25
CA GLU A 16 13.01 -21.96 -6.71
C GLU A 16 13.88 -20.93 -7.45
N ASN A 17 14.51 -20.00 -6.73
CA ASN A 17 15.42 -18.97 -7.24
C ASN A 17 14.85 -18.09 -8.38
N PHE A 18 13.56 -17.74 -8.33
CA PHE A 18 12.96 -16.86 -9.33
C PHE A 18 12.16 -15.69 -8.72
N PRO A 19 12.03 -14.56 -9.44
CA PRO A 19 11.20 -13.43 -9.02
C PRO A 19 9.71 -13.78 -9.11
N VAL A 20 9.01 -13.70 -7.98
CA VAL A 20 7.56 -13.98 -7.89
C VAL A 20 6.73 -12.80 -8.37
N ARG A 21 7.12 -11.57 -7.96
CA ARG A 21 6.34 -10.37 -8.26
C ARG A 21 7.17 -9.10 -8.12
N THR A 22 6.84 -8.11 -8.95
CA THR A 22 7.30 -6.72 -8.83
C THR A 22 6.14 -5.83 -8.42
N PHE A 23 6.36 -4.94 -7.47
CA PHE A 23 5.39 -3.97 -6.95
C PHE A 23 5.83 -2.56 -7.32
N ARG A 24 4.88 -1.72 -7.74
CA ARG A 24 5.11 -0.33 -8.18
C ARG A 24 4.08 0.61 -7.56
N GLY A 25 4.41 1.88 -7.47
CA GLY A 25 3.48 2.95 -7.06
C GLY A 25 4.07 3.94 -6.05
N HIS A 26 4.96 3.48 -5.16
CA HIS A 26 5.78 4.37 -4.33
C HIS A 26 6.89 5.00 -5.18
N ILE A 27 7.40 6.15 -4.73
CA ILE A 27 8.57 6.82 -5.33
C ILE A 27 9.78 6.59 -4.43
N ASN A 28 10.83 6.03 -5.00
CA ASN A 28 12.10 5.85 -4.34
C ASN A 28 13.22 5.85 -5.37
N GLU A 29 13.94 6.96 -5.50
CA GLU A 29 14.98 7.14 -6.51
C GLU A 29 16.36 7.40 -5.91
N LYS A 30 16.43 7.81 -4.63
CA LYS A 30 17.68 8.24 -3.99
C LYS A 30 17.90 7.70 -2.60
N ASN A 31 16.86 7.59 -1.78
CA ASN A 31 16.98 7.43 -0.33
C ASN A 31 16.75 5.97 0.14
N PHE A 32 17.12 5.70 1.38
CA PHE A 32 16.67 4.51 2.08
C PHE A 32 15.32 4.80 2.73
N VAL A 33 14.24 4.29 2.13
CA VAL A 33 12.87 4.58 2.59
C VAL A 33 12.26 3.53 3.54
N GLY A 34 13.04 2.53 3.91
CA GLY A 34 12.60 1.42 4.76
C GLY A 34 11.73 0.38 4.03
N LEU A 35 11.82 -0.85 4.51
CA LEU A 35 11.04 -1.99 4.02
C LEU A 35 10.72 -2.91 5.20
N THR A 36 9.45 -3.29 5.32
CA THR A 36 9.02 -4.28 6.31
C THR A 36 8.01 -5.23 5.70
N VAL A 37 8.02 -6.49 6.14
CA VAL A 37 7.15 -7.55 5.63
C VAL A 37 6.53 -8.33 6.78
N ASN A 38 5.28 -8.73 6.62
CA ASN A 38 4.63 -9.72 7.50
C ASN A 38 4.05 -10.87 6.63
N SER A 39 3.25 -11.77 7.19
CA SER A 39 2.67 -12.92 6.48
C SER A 39 1.91 -12.54 5.20
N GLY A 40 1.07 -11.50 5.21
CA GLY A 40 0.22 -11.11 4.06
C GLY A 40 0.72 -9.91 3.26
N TYR A 41 1.49 -9.02 3.89
CA TYR A 41 1.73 -7.67 3.39
C TYR A 41 3.22 -7.31 3.33
N ILE A 42 3.48 -6.32 2.50
CA ILE A 42 4.76 -5.62 2.37
C ILE A 42 4.45 -4.14 2.58
N ALA A 43 5.23 -3.44 3.40
CA ALA A 43 5.16 -1.99 3.51
C ALA A 43 6.53 -1.36 3.27
N CYS A 44 6.52 -0.17 2.67
CA CYS A 44 7.72 0.63 2.42
C CYS A 44 7.39 2.11 2.56
N GLY A 45 8.42 2.92 2.74
CA GLY A 45 8.31 4.36 2.62
C GLY A 45 8.37 4.86 1.17
N SER A 46 8.27 6.17 1.02
CA SER A 46 8.35 6.91 -0.24
C SER A 46 9.04 8.25 -0.01
N GLU A 47 9.64 8.77 -1.08
CA GLU A 47 10.22 10.12 -1.15
C GLU A 47 9.17 11.22 -1.26
N THR A 48 7.89 10.84 -1.36
CA THR A 48 6.72 11.72 -1.28
C THR A 48 6.18 11.88 0.15
N ASN A 49 6.99 11.53 1.15
CA ASN A 49 6.59 11.50 2.57
C ASN A 49 5.39 10.57 2.85
N GLU A 50 5.24 9.50 2.07
CA GLU A 50 4.12 8.55 2.15
C GLU A 50 4.58 7.14 2.52
N VAL A 51 3.81 6.45 3.35
CA VAL A 51 3.96 5.01 3.61
C VAL A 51 3.03 4.25 2.67
N PHE A 52 3.55 3.27 1.95
CA PHE A 52 2.76 2.40 1.06
C PHE A 52 2.62 1.00 1.66
N VAL A 53 1.44 0.39 1.46
CA VAL A 53 1.18 -1.01 1.82
C VAL A 53 0.72 -1.79 0.61
N TYR A 54 1.32 -2.97 0.42
CA TYR A 54 1.02 -3.91 -0.66
C TYR A 54 0.61 -5.23 -0.06
N HIS A 55 -0.42 -5.87 -0.63
CA HIS A 55 -0.68 -7.28 -0.40
C HIS A 55 0.24 -8.10 -1.32
N LYS A 56 0.89 -9.17 -0.82
CA LYS A 56 1.89 -9.95 -1.60
C LYS A 56 1.39 -10.48 -2.95
N ALA A 57 0.08 -10.65 -3.09
CA ALA A 57 -0.56 -11.12 -4.33
C ALA A 57 -0.91 -10.00 -5.34
N ILE A 58 -0.79 -8.72 -4.99
CA ILE A 58 -1.25 -7.56 -5.79
C ILE A 58 -0.06 -6.64 -6.05
N SER A 59 0.26 -6.36 -7.32
CA SER A 59 1.43 -5.55 -7.70
C SER A 59 1.24 -4.04 -7.51
N LYS A 60 0.00 -3.59 -7.30
CA LYS A 60 -0.37 -2.20 -6.97
C LYS A 60 -0.56 -2.03 -5.47
N PRO A 61 -0.41 -0.81 -4.92
CA PRO A 61 -0.63 -0.58 -3.51
C PRO A 61 -2.09 -0.84 -3.12
N VAL A 62 -2.30 -1.41 -1.95
CA VAL A 62 -3.62 -1.58 -1.34
C VAL A 62 -4.07 -0.28 -0.68
N THR A 63 -3.13 0.43 -0.05
CA THR A 63 -3.37 1.74 0.55
C THR A 63 -2.03 2.45 0.76
N TRP A 64 -2.10 3.75 1.07
CA TRP A 64 -0.97 4.58 1.42
C TRP A 64 -1.38 5.64 2.46
N HIS A 65 -0.40 6.23 3.14
CA HIS A 65 -0.62 7.25 4.18
C HIS A 65 0.45 8.35 4.09
N ARG A 66 0.04 9.60 3.90
CA ARG A 66 0.96 10.77 3.87
C ARG A 66 1.28 11.30 5.27
N PHE A 67 2.56 11.55 5.52
CA PHE A 67 3.03 12.29 6.69
C PHE A 67 2.91 13.80 6.41
N GLY A 68 2.58 14.58 7.45
CA GLY A 68 2.25 16.00 7.33
C GLY A 68 0.73 16.29 7.36
N SER A 69 0.38 17.57 7.52
CA SER A 69 -0.99 18.09 7.42
C SER A 69 -1.13 18.82 6.08
N PRO A 70 -2.25 18.69 5.35
CA PRO A 70 -2.49 19.48 4.14
C PRO A 70 -2.51 20.99 4.41
N ASP A 71 -2.76 21.41 5.66
CA ASP A 71 -2.91 22.82 6.03
C ASP A 71 -1.58 23.60 6.19
N LEU A 72 -0.42 22.97 5.95
CA LEU A 72 0.91 23.57 6.12
C LEU A 72 1.73 23.68 4.82
N ASP A 73 1.15 23.32 3.67
CA ASP A 73 1.87 23.18 2.39
C ASP A 73 2.11 24.52 1.63
N ASP A 74 1.64 25.67 2.13
CA ASP A 74 1.77 26.97 1.41
C ASP A 74 3.02 27.82 1.77
N ALA A 75 3.88 27.37 2.70
CA ALA A 75 4.91 28.27 3.25
C ALA A 75 6.37 27.93 2.91
N ASP A 76 6.74 26.73 2.46
CA ASP A 76 8.15 26.41 2.17
C ASP A 76 8.29 25.30 1.12
N GLU A 77 8.22 25.66 -0.17
CA GLU A 77 8.63 24.76 -1.28
C GLU A 77 10.15 24.45 -1.27
N ASP A 78 10.94 25.03 -0.35
CA ASP A 78 12.40 24.89 -0.28
C ASP A 78 12.88 24.14 0.99
N ALA A 79 11.97 23.71 1.87
CA ALA A 79 12.29 22.82 2.98
C ALA A 79 12.39 21.37 2.44
N GLY A 80 13.62 20.99 2.04
CA GLY A 80 14.01 19.69 1.49
C GLY A 80 12.97 18.57 1.56
N SER A 81 12.57 18.09 0.38
CA SER A 81 11.58 17.02 0.16
C SER A 81 11.64 15.92 1.24
N CYS A 82 10.59 15.84 2.04
CA CYS A 82 10.49 14.89 3.14
C CYS A 82 10.25 13.47 2.64
N PHE A 83 10.87 12.50 3.29
CA PHE A 83 10.71 11.10 2.93
C PHE A 83 10.49 10.24 4.16
N ILE A 84 9.79 9.12 3.98
CA ILE A 84 9.71 8.10 5.03
C ILE A 84 11.07 7.44 5.15
N SER A 85 11.61 7.36 6.35
CA SER A 85 12.97 6.85 6.61
C SER A 85 12.98 5.44 7.23
N ALA A 86 11.91 5.06 7.92
CA ALA A 86 11.80 3.74 8.54
C ALA A 86 10.35 3.27 8.66
N VAL A 87 10.14 1.96 8.52
CA VAL A 87 8.84 1.29 8.72
C VAL A 87 9.06 -0.07 9.40
N CYS A 88 8.17 -0.49 10.29
CA CYS A 88 8.27 -1.77 10.99
C CYS A 88 6.89 -2.33 11.37
N TRP A 89 6.56 -3.53 10.90
CA TRP A 89 5.33 -4.22 11.29
C TRP A 89 5.43 -4.74 12.72
N LYS A 90 4.35 -4.64 13.48
CA LYS A 90 4.20 -5.33 14.75
C LYS A 90 3.79 -6.79 14.49
N SER A 91 4.77 -7.66 14.27
CA SER A 91 4.54 -9.09 13.98
C SER A 91 3.55 -9.26 12.79
N ASP A 92 2.69 -10.27 12.83
CA ASP A 92 1.62 -10.51 11.86
C ASP A 92 0.34 -9.69 12.10
N GLY A 93 0.38 -8.74 13.05
CA GLY A 93 -0.75 -7.85 13.32
C GLY A 93 -0.93 -6.76 12.26
N PRO A 94 -2.08 -6.05 12.29
CA PRO A 94 -2.35 -4.93 11.37
C PRO A 94 -1.59 -3.65 11.75
N THR A 95 -0.85 -3.62 12.85
CA THR A 95 -0.21 -2.42 13.38
C THR A 95 1.23 -2.30 12.87
N MET A 96 1.67 -1.10 12.52
CA MET A 96 3.07 -0.80 12.21
C MET A 96 3.53 0.52 12.83
N LEU A 97 4.84 0.66 12.98
CA LEU A 97 5.52 1.92 13.20
C LEU A 97 6.03 2.47 11.87
N ALA A 98 5.95 3.78 11.69
CA ALA A 98 6.57 4.48 10.57
C ALA A 98 7.19 5.79 11.05
N ALA A 99 8.33 6.15 10.49
CA ALA A 99 9.04 7.39 10.78
C ALA A 99 9.49 8.09 9.50
N ASN A 100 9.56 9.42 9.52
CA ASN A 100 10.04 10.22 8.39
C ASN A 100 11.38 10.92 8.69
N SER A 101 11.94 11.59 7.67
CA SER A 101 13.21 12.32 7.72
C SER A 101 13.21 13.51 8.68
N GLN A 102 12.03 13.98 9.11
CA GLN A 102 11.88 15.05 10.10
C GLN A 102 11.83 14.54 11.55
N GLY A 103 11.94 13.22 11.77
CA GLY A 103 11.87 12.62 13.10
C GLY A 103 10.45 12.41 13.64
N MET A 104 9.41 12.61 12.81
CA MET A 104 8.03 12.26 13.18
C MET A 104 7.89 10.74 13.21
N ILE A 105 7.29 10.20 14.28
CA ILE A 105 6.98 8.77 14.42
C ILE A 105 5.46 8.61 14.55
N LYS A 106 4.88 7.70 13.77
CA LYS A 106 3.46 7.34 13.84
C LYS A 106 3.27 5.85 14.07
N VAL A 107 2.26 5.52 14.87
CA VAL A 107 1.68 4.17 14.94
C VAL A 107 0.51 4.14 13.94
N LEU A 108 0.62 3.31 12.93
CA LEU A 108 -0.41 3.12 11.90
C LEU A 108 -1.09 1.76 12.10
N VAL A 109 -2.40 1.71 11.84
CA VAL A 109 -3.18 0.46 11.90
C VAL A 109 -3.85 0.25 10.54
N LEU A 110 -3.55 -0.88 9.91
CA LEU A 110 -4.24 -1.33 8.71
C LEU A 110 -5.66 -1.73 9.08
N ALA A 111 -6.62 -0.83 8.85
CA ALA A 111 -8.02 -1.05 9.19
C ALA A 111 -8.60 -2.23 8.36
N ALA A 112 -9.15 -3.22 9.07
CA ALA A 112 -9.58 -4.52 8.55
C ALA A 112 -10.73 -4.46 7.53
N LEU A 113 -11.35 -3.31 7.29
CA LEU A 113 -12.48 -3.21 6.36
C LEU A 113 -12.05 -3.47 4.90
N ILE A 114 -10.87 -2.99 4.51
CA ILE A 114 -10.29 -3.22 3.17
C ILE A 114 -9.70 -4.64 3.07
N VAL A 115 -9.12 -5.14 4.17
CA VAL A 115 -8.56 -6.50 4.27
C VAL A 115 -9.65 -7.58 4.13
N LYS A 116 -10.78 -7.45 4.84
CA LYS A 116 -11.93 -8.38 4.74
C LYS A 116 -12.60 -8.38 3.36
N LEU A 117 -12.56 -7.26 2.64
CA LEU A 117 -13.07 -7.19 1.25
C LEU A 117 -12.14 -7.91 0.28
N LEU A 118 -10.82 -7.80 0.47
CA LEU A 118 -9.82 -8.48 -0.38
C LEU A 118 -9.68 -9.97 -0.07
N GLU A 119 -9.90 -10.40 1.17
CA GLU A 119 -9.89 -11.81 1.58
C GLU A 119 -11.16 -12.56 1.17
N LYS A 120 -12.24 -11.86 0.78
CA LYS A 120 -13.43 -12.44 0.14
C LYS A 120 -13.16 -12.87 -1.32
N LYS A 121 -11.99 -13.46 -1.59
CA LYS A 121 -11.66 -14.16 -2.85
C LYS A 121 -12.59 -15.33 -3.15
N GLU A 122 -13.34 -15.85 -2.17
CA GLU A 122 -14.42 -16.82 -2.43
C GLU A 122 -15.59 -16.17 -3.19
N ILE A 123 -16.00 -14.95 -2.85
CA ILE A 123 -17.15 -14.28 -3.50
C ILE A 123 -16.86 -13.98 -4.98
N ILE A 124 -15.64 -13.57 -5.33
CA ILE A 124 -15.27 -13.29 -6.74
C ILE A 124 -15.19 -14.59 -7.55
N LYS A 125 -14.69 -15.70 -6.97
CA LYS A 125 -14.66 -17.00 -7.65
C LYS A 125 -16.05 -17.61 -7.84
N GLU A 126 -16.95 -17.42 -6.89
CA GLU A 126 -18.34 -17.89 -6.96
C GLU A 126 -19.19 -17.05 -7.93
N ILE A 127 -18.99 -15.72 -7.95
CA ILE A 127 -19.62 -14.81 -8.94
C ILE A 127 -19.12 -15.12 -10.36
N CYS A 128 -17.82 -15.35 -10.56
CA CYS A 128 -17.29 -15.73 -11.88
C CYS A 128 -17.70 -17.14 -12.32
N LYS A 129 -18.20 -17.99 -11.42
CA LYS A 129 -18.76 -19.30 -11.76
C LYS A 129 -20.20 -19.22 -12.28
N PHE A 130 -20.94 -18.14 -12.01
CA PHE A 130 -22.39 -18.12 -12.20
C PHE A 130 -22.88 -17.51 -13.52
N ASP A 131 -22.11 -16.65 -14.19
CA ASP A 131 -22.51 -16.21 -15.55
C ASP A 131 -21.41 -15.44 -16.29
N ARG A 132 -21.24 -15.69 -17.60
CA ARG A 132 -20.24 -14.99 -18.44
C ARG A 132 -20.68 -13.58 -18.84
N GLU A 133 -21.96 -13.24 -18.77
CA GLU A 133 -22.46 -11.91 -19.18
C GLU A 133 -22.86 -10.98 -18.03
N LEU A 134 -23.20 -11.50 -16.84
CA LEU A 134 -23.57 -10.66 -15.69
C LEU A 134 -22.37 -10.10 -14.90
N SER A 135 -21.16 -10.62 -15.14
CA SER A 135 -19.97 -10.35 -14.32
C SER A 135 -19.43 -8.91 -14.45
N VAL A 136 -19.50 -8.32 -15.64
CA VAL A 136 -18.87 -7.01 -15.91
C VAL A 136 -19.69 -5.87 -15.30
N ALA A 137 -21.02 -5.92 -15.40
CA ALA A 137 -21.90 -4.91 -14.81
C ALA A 137 -21.87 -4.95 -13.27
N LEU A 138 -21.79 -6.14 -12.66
CA LEU A 138 -21.68 -6.27 -11.22
C LEU A 138 -20.30 -5.83 -10.71
N LEU A 139 -19.21 -6.15 -11.43
CA LEU A 139 -17.86 -5.69 -11.12
C LEU A 139 -17.71 -4.17 -11.28
N LEU A 140 -18.30 -3.59 -12.33
CA LEU A 140 -18.33 -2.13 -12.52
C LEU A 140 -19.16 -1.45 -11.43
N ASN A 141 -20.33 -1.98 -11.07
CA ASN A 141 -21.12 -1.44 -9.96
C ASN A 141 -20.40 -1.58 -8.62
N LEU A 142 -19.69 -2.68 -8.38
CA LEU A 142 -18.90 -2.85 -7.16
C LEU A 142 -17.71 -1.87 -7.15
N MET A 143 -17.03 -1.66 -8.27
CA MET A 143 -15.97 -0.66 -8.39
C MET A 143 -16.51 0.76 -8.21
N VAL A 144 -17.67 1.10 -8.78
CA VAL A 144 -18.32 2.41 -8.61
C VAL A 144 -18.74 2.63 -7.16
N ILE A 145 -19.31 1.63 -6.48
CA ILE A 145 -19.64 1.72 -5.05
C ILE A 145 -18.37 1.87 -4.21
N ILE A 146 -17.29 1.15 -4.53
CA ILE A 146 -16.00 1.27 -3.83
C ILE A 146 -15.39 2.67 -4.03
N LEU A 147 -15.49 3.23 -5.24
CA LEU A 147 -15.00 4.59 -5.54
C LEU A 147 -15.87 5.66 -4.85
N TYR A 148 -17.20 5.53 -4.90
CA TYR A 148 -18.15 6.45 -4.27
C TYR A 148 -18.01 6.48 -2.74
N ILE A 149 -17.79 5.32 -2.11
CA ILE A 149 -17.52 5.26 -0.65
C ILE A 149 -16.20 5.95 -0.29
N ASN A 150 -15.20 5.93 -1.18
CA ASN A 150 -13.95 6.64 -0.93
C ASN A 150 -14.13 8.17 -1.09
N GLU A 151 -14.88 8.63 -2.08
CA GLU A 151 -15.10 10.08 -2.32
C GLU A 151 -15.90 10.74 -1.18
N VAL A 152 -16.90 10.06 -0.62
CA VAL A 152 -17.69 10.54 0.53
C VAL A 152 -16.92 10.52 1.86
N ARG A 153 -15.80 9.78 1.96
CA ARG A 153 -14.97 9.74 3.18
C ARG A 153 -13.83 10.77 3.20
N TYR A 154 -13.59 11.47 2.11
CA TYR A 154 -12.54 12.50 1.98
C TYR A 154 -13.11 13.89 1.63
N SER A 155 -14.43 14.09 1.75
CA SER A 155 -15.12 15.38 1.74
C SER A 155 -15.70 15.68 3.12
#